data_AF-A0A7I6GXF0-F1
#
_entry.id   AF-A0A7I6GXF0-F1
#
_cell.length_a   1.000
_cell.length_b   1.000
_cell.length_c   1.000
_cell.angle_alpha   90.00
_cell.angle_beta   90.00
_cell.angle_gamma   90.00
#
_symmetry.space_group_name_H-M   'P 1'
#
loop_
_entity.id
_entity.type
_entity.pdbx_description
1 polymer ?
#
loop_
_entity_poly.entity_id
_entity_poly.type
_entity_poly.pdbx_seq_one_letter_code
_entity_poly.pdbx_strand_id
1 'polypeptide(L)'
;MICFVVSCDALKNNKNNDQSCLLQDVESVESMNLKSDWKSNLGLSNEELDILTFFINALKDELPKAYTGAAHFNIYLKGDISQIEDYVKRFLFKLKDKGKVKELINYIEYGRDNQPNVEGRDEQLGIDAKEHYRIESRLAGVFDNYFMFLTPPLPPQSLQGNENNGELRSHSDPPTISDDPEDKTLNDIKNVCYEFRSSH
;
A
#
# COMPACT_ATOMS: atom_id res chain seq x y z
N MET A 1 20.62 87.18 -5.66
CA MET A 1 21.54 86.20 -6.28
C MET A 1 20.68 85.24 -7.10
N ILE A 2 20.82 85.32 -8.44
CA ILE A 2 20.58 84.29 -9.48
C ILE A 2 19.24 83.50 -9.50
N CYS A 3 18.33 83.93 -10.38
CA CYS A 3 17.72 83.24 -11.53
C CYS A 3 17.40 81.71 -11.57
N PHE A 4 16.10 81.42 -11.84
CA PHE A 4 15.47 80.60 -12.92
C PHE A 4 15.53 79.04 -13.05
N VAL A 5 14.41 78.53 -13.62
CA VAL A 5 14.13 77.28 -14.42
C VAL A 5 13.86 75.99 -13.62
N VAL A 6 12.62 75.46 -13.51
CA VAL A 6 11.73 74.71 -14.46
C VAL A 6 12.20 73.28 -14.82
N SER A 7 11.34 72.32 -14.44
CA SER A 7 11.00 71.01 -15.07
C SER A 7 12.09 69.98 -15.39
N CYS A 8 11.89 68.73 -14.95
CA CYS A 8 11.48 67.62 -15.82
C CYS A 8 11.46 66.24 -15.11
N ASP A 9 10.61 65.40 -15.69
CA ASP A 9 10.22 64.02 -15.46
C ASP A 9 11.24 62.92 -15.06
N ALA A 10 10.63 61.88 -14.46
CA ALA A 10 10.84 60.43 -14.63
C ALA A 10 12.18 59.77 -14.22
N LEU A 11 12.13 58.88 -13.20
CA LEU A 11 12.54 57.47 -13.34
C LEU A 11 12.10 56.58 -12.13
N LYS A 12 11.56 55.40 -12.48
CA LYS A 12 11.42 54.12 -11.73
C LYS A 12 12.21 53.96 -10.41
N ASN A 13 11.53 53.51 -9.33
CA ASN A 13 11.36 52.09 -8.96
C ASN A 13 10.77 51.90 -7.54
N ASN A 14 9.66 51.15 -7.49
CA ASN A 14 9.39 50.03 -6.59
C ASN A 14 9.45 50.19 -5.05
N LYS A 15 8.28 50.13 -4.38
CA LYS A 15 7.97 49.20 -3.27
C LYS A 15 6.57 49.45 -2.65
N ASN A 16 5.70 48.46 -2.85
CA ASN A 16 4.75 47.81 -1.93
C ASN A 16 3.66 48.60 -1.16
N ASN A 17 2.60 47.82 -0.87
CA ASN A 17 1.38 48.06 -0.08
C ASN A 17 0.22 48.79 -0.79
N ASP A 18 -1.03 48.33 -0.74
CA ASP A 18 -1.60 47.07 -0.24
C ASP A 18 -3.09 47.05 -0.65
N GLN A 19 -3.65 45.85 -0.75
CA GLN A 19 -5.04 45.53 -0.41
C GLN A 19 -6.18 46.19 -1.22
N SER A 20 -6.48 45.65 -2.40
CA SER A 20 -7.91 45.44 -2.79
C SER A 20 -8.18 44.41 -3.89
N CYS A 21 -7.19 43.66 -4.39
CA CYS A 21 -7.39 42.70 -5.50
C CYS A 21 -7.07 41.23 -5.19
N LEU A 22 -7.03 40.82 -3.91
CA LEU A 22 -6.68 39.43 -3.52
C LEU A 22 -7.78 38.73 -2.71
N LEU A 23 -9.05 38.93 -3.07
CA LEU A 23 -10.16 38.15 -2.49
C LEU A 23 -11.02 37.41 -3.53
N GLN A 24 -10.65 37.42 -4.81
CA GLN A 24 -11.35 36.62 -5.84
C GLN A 24 -10.56 35.39 -6.30
N ASP A 25 -9.29 35.23 -5.90
CA ASP A 25 -8.46 34.08 -6.29
C ASP A 25 -8.21 33.06 -5.17
N VAL A 26 -8.76 33.28 -3.96
CA VAL A 26 -8.63 32.30 -2.86
C VAL A 26 -9.84 31.36 -2.82
N GLU A 27 -11.07 31.84 -3.09
CA GLU A 27 -12.27 30.99 -3.09
C GLU A 27 -12.37 30.04 -4.30
N SER A 28 -11.67 30.34 -5.41
CA SER A 28 -11.66 29.48 -6.61
C SER A 28 -10.56 28.41 -6.60
N VAL A 29 -9.57 28.49 -5.71
CA VAL A 29 -8.49 27.50 -5.59
C VAL A 29 -8.68 26.63 -4.33
N GLU A 30 -9.41 27.14 -3.34
CA GLU A 30 -9.76 26.41 -2.12
C GLU A 30 -10.96 25.44 -2.32
N SER A 31 -11.61 25.48 -3.49
CA SER A 31 -12.74 24.61 -3.87
C SER A 31 -12.43 23.56 -4.95
N MET A 32 -11.19 23.47 -5.45
CA MET A 32 -10.76 22.47 -6.46
C MET A 32 -9.55 21.61 -6.04
N ASN A 33 -9.53 21.07 -4.81
CA ASN A 33 -8.92 19.77 -4.44
C ASN A 33 -8.81 19.63 -2.91
N LEU A 34 -9.95 19.50 -2.24
CA LEU A 34 -9.99 18.64 -1.06
C LEU A 34 -9.57 17.24 -1.54
N LYS A 35 -8.33 16.82 -1.23
CA LYS A 35 -7.77 15.46 -1.43
C LYS A 35 -8.52 14.66 -2.51
N SER A 36 -8.09 14.71 -3.77
CA SER A 36 -8.58 13.72 -4.73
C SER A 36 -8.41 12.33 -4.12
N ASP A 37 -9.52 11.63 -3.93
CA ASP A 37 -9.50 10.26 -3.46
C ASP A 37 -8.59 9.49 -4.41
N TRP A 38 -7.45 8.98 -3.91
CA TRP A 38 -6.43 8.38 -4.76
C TRP A 38 -6.99 7.20 -5.58
N LYS A 39 -8.10 6.62 -5.12
CA LYS A 39 -8.89 5.60 -5.82
C LYS A 39 -9.43 6.09 -7.15
N SER A 40 -9.82 7.36 -7.28
CA SER A 40 -10.32 7.94 -8.54
C SER A 40 -9.23 7.97 -9.62
N ASN A 41 -7.96 7.98 -9.22
CA ASN A 41 -6.83 7.98 -10.15
C ASN A 41 -6.52 6.58 -10.71
N LEU A 42 -7.20 5.53 -10.27
CA LEU A 42 -6.95 4.15 -10.73
C LEU A 42 -7.69 3.80 -12.02
N GLY A 43 -8.66 4.61 -12.45
CA GLY A 43 -9.47 4.31 -13.64
C GLY A 43 -10.38 3.08 -13.45
N LEU A 44 -10.83 2.87 -12.21
CA LEU A 44 -11.74 1.80 -11.83
C LEU A 44 -13.20 2.28 -11.94
N SER A 45 -14.08 1.36 -12.35
CA SER A 45 -15.53 1.50 -12.24
C SER A 45 -15.99 1.41 -10.78
N ASN A 46 -17.25 1.76 -10.51
CA ASN A 46 -17.82 1.67 -9.16
C ASN A 46 -17.78 0.24 -8.62
N GLU A 47 -18.08 -0.76 -9.45
CA GLU A 47 -18.01 -2.17 -9.07
C GLU A 47 -16.57 -2.57 -8.69
N GLU A 48 -15.59 -2.18 -9.51
CA GLU A 48 -14.17 -2.43 -9.23
C GLU A 48 -13.68 -1.71 -7.95
N LEU A 49 -14.22 -0.52 -7.64
CA LEU A 49 -13.95 0.21 -6.40
C LEU A 49 -14.56 -0.46 -5.17
N ASP A 50 -15.70 -1.13 -5.31
CA ASP A 50 -16.30 -1.94 -4.26
C ASP A 50 -15.43 -3.16 -3.96
N ILE A 51 -14.86 -3.81 -4.98
CA ILE A 51 -13.87 -4.89 -4.80
C ILE A 51 -12.63 -4.39 -4.06
N LEU A 52 -12.11 -3.22 -4.45
CA LEU A 52 -10.97 -2.61 -3.77
C LEU A 52 -11.28 -2.29 -2.30
N THR A 53 -12.48 -1.81 -2.03
CA THR A 53 -12.93 -1.51 -0.66
C THR A 53 -13.06 -2.78 0.16
N PHE A 54 -13.61 -3.84 -0.43
CA PHE A 54 -13.62 -5.19 0.17
C PHE A 54 -12.20 -5.64 0.54
N PHE A 55 -11.24 -5.51 -0.39
CA PHE A 55 -9.85 -5.89 -0.15
C PHE A 55 -9.22 -5.12 1.02
N ILE A 56 -9.36 -3.79 1.05
CA ILE A 56 -8.81 -2.96 2.14
C ILE A 56 -9.43 -3.35 3.49
N ASN A 57 -10.74 -3.59 3.54
CA ASN A 57 -11.42 -3.97 4.77
C ASN A 57 -10.99 -5.36 5.24
N ALA A 58 -10.84 -6.32 4.33
CA ALA A 58 -10.29 -7.65 4.65
C ALA A 58 -8.93 -7.54 5.34
N LEU A 59 -8.03 -6.69 4.82
CA LEU A 59 -6.72 -6.48 5.46
C LEU A 59 -6.85 -5.84 6.85
N LYS A 60 -7.69 -4.80 6.98
CA LYS A 60 -7.91 -4.10 8.27
C LYS A 60 -8.52 -5.01 9.33
N ASP A 61 -9.37 -5.95 8.93
CA ASP A 61 -10.07 -6.86 9.84
C ASP A 61 -9.24 -8.08 10.22
N GLU A 62 -8.47 -8.64 9.27
CA GLU A 62 -7.79 -9.93 9.45
C GLU A 62 -6.34 -9.80 9.94
N LEU A 63 -5.58 -8.79 9.50
CA LEU A 63 -4.17 -8.61 9.94
C LEU A 63 -4.00 -8.44 11.46
N PRO A 64 -4.90 -7.78 12.21
CA PRO A 64 -4.76 -7.64 13.66
C PRO A 64 -5.04 -8.94 14.43
N LYS A 65 -5.62 -9.95 13.79
CA LYS A 65 -6.02 -11.18 14.50
C LYS A 65 -4.80 -12.05 14.78
N ALA A 66 -4.72 -12.58 16.00
CA ALA A 66 -3.54 -13.35 16.42
C ALA A 66 -3.29 -14.61 15.58
N TYR A 67 -4.35 -15.23 15.04
CA TYR A 67 -4.26 -16.50 14.31
C TYR A 67 -3.87 -16.35 12.84
N THR A 68 -3.92 -15.15 12.26
CA THR A 68 -3.56 -14.93 10.84
C THR A 68 -2.04 -14.95 10.61
N GLY A 69 -1.26 -15.00 11.69
CA GLY A 69 0.20 -15.11 11.58
C GLY A 69 0.86 -13.89 10.94
N ALA A 70 0.20 -12.73 10.98
CA ALA A 70 0.62 -11.47 10.37
C ALA A 70 1.85 -10.84 11.09
N ALA A 71 2.97 -11.55 11.03
CA ALA A 71 4.20 -11.17 11.69
C ALA A 71 4.78 -9.89 11.07
N HIS A 72 4.69 -9.74 9.76
CA HIS A 72 5.27 -8.59 9.07
C HIS A 72 4.47 -7.31 9.33
N PHE A 73 3.15 -7.36 9.42
CA PHE A 73 2.31 -6.24 9.85
C PHE A 73 2.74 -5.73 11.24
N ASN A 74 2.98 -6.65 12.18
CA ASN A 74 3.44 -6.28 13.51
C ASN A 74 4.89 -5.75 13.50
N ILE A 75 5.78 -6.32 12.69
CA ILE A 75 7.19 -5.90 12.62
C ILE A 75 7.36 -4.55 11.91
N TYR A 76 6.74 -4.38 10.74
CA TYR A 76 6.97 -3.22 9.87
C TYR A 76 5.98 -2.08 10.11
N LEU A 77 4.72 -2.39 10.42
CA LEU A 77 3.68 -1.40 10.67
C LEU A 77 3.39 -1.22 12.17
N LYS A 78 4.06 -1.96 13.06
CA LYS A 78 3.85 -1.89 14.52
C LYS A 78 2.40 -2.17 14.94
N GLY A 79 1.67 -2.95 14.15
CA GLY A 79 0.25 -3.21 14.39
C GLY A 79 -0.68 -2.04 14.06
N ASP A 80 -0.19 -1.00 13.37
CA ASP A 80 -0.96 0.20 13.06
C ASP A 80 -1.86 0.02 11.83
N ILE A 81 -3.13 -0.29 12.09
CA ILE A 81 -4.19 -0.47 11.08
C ILE A 81 -4.36 0.77 10.19
N SER A 82 -4.10 1.97 10.72
CA SER A 82 -4.29 3.21 9.97
C SER A 82 -3.33 3.34 8.77
N GLN A 83 -2.22 2.61 8.79
CA GLN A 83 -1.22 2.64 7.73
C GLN A 83 -1.54 1.72 6.56
N ILE A 84 -2.39 0.70 6.75
CA ILE A 84 -2.71 -0.33 5.74
C ILE A 84 -3.13 0.30 4.42
N GLU A 85 -3.98 1.33 4.48
CA GLU A 85 -4.51 1.97 3.27
C GLU A 85 -3.44 2.70 2.46
N ASP A 86 -2.45 3.32 3.12
CA ASP A 86 -1.33 3.96 2.41
C ASP A 86 -0.45 2.92 1.72
N TYR A 87 -0.29 1.73 2.31
CA TYR A 87 0.47 0.63 1.69
C TYR A 87 -0.26 0.00 0.52
N VAL A 88 -1.57 -0.24 0.65
CA VAL A 88 -2.40 -0.68 -0.47
C VAL A 88 -2.36 0.33 -1.61
N LYS A 89 -2.43 1.62 -1.30
CA LYS A 89 -2.25 2.71 -2.27
C LYS A 89 -0.91 2.63 -3.01
N ARG A 90 0.20 2.45 -2.30
CA ARG A 90 1.54 2.31 -2.91
C ARG A 90 1.63 1.09 -3.82
N PHE A 91 1.13 -0.05 -3.36
CA PHE A 91 1.06 -1.30 -4.13
C PHE A 91 0.29 -1.09 -5.45
N LEU A 92 -0.89 -0.47 -5.36
CA LEU A 92 -1.75 -0.23 -6.52
C LEU A 92 -1.15 0.77 -7.51
N PHE A 93 -0.44 1.80 -7.06
CA PHE A 93 0.25 2.71 -7.97
C PHE A 93 1.37 2.00 -8.74
N LYS A 94 2.15 1.16 -8.06
CA LYS A 94 3.17 0.35 -8.76
C LYS A 94 2.56 -0.66 -9.73
N LEU A 95 1.43 -1.29 -9.39
CA LEU A 95 0.69 -2.14 -10.33
C LEU A 95 0.08 -1.33 -11.49
N LYS A 96 -0.33 -0.09 -11.24
CA LYS A 96 -0.87 0.81 -12.26
C LYS A 96 0.17 1.13 -13.31
N ASP A 97 1.40 1.41 -12.89
CA ASP A 97 2.52 1.67 -13.80
C ASP A 97 2.83 0.47 -14.71
N LYS A 98 2.40 -0.73 -14.30
CA LYS A 98 2.51 -1.98 -15.08
C LYS A 98 1.22 -2.38 -15.82
N GLY A 99 0.13 -1.63 -15.67
CA GLY A 99 -1.17 -1.98 -16.26
C GLY A 99 -1.89 -3.17 -15.62
N LYS A 100 -1.54 -3.55 -14.38
CA LYS A 100 -2.05 -4.78 -13.71
C LYS A 100 -3.12 -4.54 -12.64
N VAL A 101 -3.59 -3.30 -12.45
CA VAL A 101 -4.60 -3.00 -11.41
C VAL A 101 -5.90 -3.76 -11.66
N LYS A 102 -6.43 -3.75 -12.89
CA LYS A 102 -7.67 -4.48 -13.21
C LYS A 102 -7.51 -6.00 -13.06
N GLU A 103 -6.31 -6.52 -13.35
CA GLU A 103 -5.99 -7.94 -13.15
C GLU A 103 -6.11 -8.33 -11.68
N LEU A 104 -5.52 -7.54 -10.78
CA LEU A 104 -5.69 -7.71 -9.33
C LEU A 104 -7.16 -7.72 -8.91
N ILE A 105 -7.92 -6.72 -9.39
CA ILE A 105 -9.35 -6.59 -9.04
C ILE A 105 -10.14 -7.83 -9.47
N ASN A 106 -9.92 -8.33 -10.68
CA ASN A 106 -10.61 -9.53 -11.18
C ASN A 106 -10.26 -10.78 -10.34
N TYR A 107 -9.02 -10.91 -9.87
CA TYR A 107 -8.64 -12.03 -9.00
C TYR A 107 -9.38 -11.97 -7.66
N ILE A 108 -9.43 -10.79 -7.04
CA ILE A 108 -10.10 -10.61 -5.74
C ILE A 108 -11.61 -10.81 -5.89
N GLU A 109 -12.22 -10.26 -6.94
CA GLU A 109 -13.64 -10.48 -7.26
C GLU A 109 -13.96 -11.97 -7.37
N TYR A 110 -13.17 -12.71 -8.17
CA TYR A 110 -13.36 -14.15 -8.32
C TYR A 110 -13.27 -14.88 -6.97
N GLY A 111 -12.24 -14.59 -6.16
CA GLY A 111 -12.07 -15.24 -4.85
C GLY A 111 -13.20 -14.91 -3.86
N ARG A 112 -13.72 -13.68 -3.91
CA ARG A 112 -14.88 -13.25 -3.12
C ARG A 112 -16.14 -14.00 -3.52
N ASP A 113 -16.38 -14.14 -4.82
CA ASP A 113 -17.62 -14.71 -5.34
C ASP A 113 -17.61 -16.25 -5.33
N ASN A 114 -16.43 -16.86 -5.17
CA ASN A 114 -16.22 -18.32 -5.18
C ASN A 114 -15.57 -18.82 -3.88
N GLN A 115 -16.12 -18.44 -2.73
CA GLN A 115 -15.58 -18.88 -1.44
C GLN A 115 -15.64 -20.41 -1.29
N PRO A 116 -14.60 -21.03 -0.69
CA PRO A 116 -14.58 -22.47 -0.45
C PRO A 116 -15.69 -22.89 0.52
N ASN A 117 -16.37 -23.99 0.20
CA ASN A 117 -17.30 -24.63 1.12
C ASN A 117 -16.56 -25.68 1.95
N VAL A 118 -15.84 -25.22 2.97
CA VAL A 118 -15.11 -26.07 3.92
C VAL A 118 -15.86 -26.13 5.26
N GLU A 119 -15.87 -27.32 5.85
CA GLU A 119 -16.49 -27.58 7.15
C GLU A 119 -15.44 -28.18 8.11
N GLY A 120 -15.67 -28.01 9.41
CA GLY A 120 -14.80 -28.56 10.46
C GLY A 120 -13.88 -27.52 11.11
N ARG A 121 -12.88 -27.99 11.85
CA ARG A 121 -11.85 -27.14 12.45
C ARG A 121 -10.53 -27.38 11.77
N ASP A 122 -9.77 -26.30 11.63
CA ASP A 122 -8.35 -26.39 11.33
C ASP A 122 -7.64 -26.94 12.58
N GLU A 123 -7.08 -28.15 12.48
CA GLU A 123 -6.44 -28.83 13.61
C GLU A 123 -5.14 -28.15 14.04
N GLN A 124 -4.49 -27.41 13.13
CA GLN A 124 -3.21 -26.75 13.37
C GLN A 124 -3.39 -25.42 14.11
N LEU A 125 -4.42 -24.66 13.74
CA LEU A 125 -4.71 -23.34 14.30
C LEU A 125 -5.81 -23.38 15.39
N GLY A 126 -6.55 -24.49 15.49
CA GLY A 126 -7.63 -24.65 16.46
C GLY A 126 -8.86 -23.77 16.18
N ILE A 127 -8.94 -23.16 14.99
CA ILE A 127 -10.02 -22.27 14.57
C ILE A 127 -10.97 -22.99 13.61
N ASP A 128 -12.12 -22.38 13.34
CA ASP A 128 -13.06 -22.91 12.35
C ASP A 128 -12.41 -22.90 10.96
N ALA A 129 -12.49 -24.01 10.22
CA ALA A 129 -11.89 -24.12 8.89
C ALA A 129 -12.50 -23.08 7.93
N LYS A 130 -13.80 -22.79 8.06
CA LYS A 130 -14.44 -21.74 7.28
C LYS A 130 -13.82 -20.39 7.59
N GLU A 131 -13.52 -20.08 8.84
CA GLU A 131 -12.83 -18.84 9.22
C GLU A 131 -11.41 -18.78 8.67
N HIS A 132 -10.65 -19.87 8.75
CA HIS A 132 -9.28 -19.92 8.23
C HIS A 132 -9.23 -19.73 6.70
N TYR A 133 -10.09 -20.45 5.97
CA TYR A 133 -10.08 -20.50 4.51
C TYR A 133 -10.91 -19.41 3.84
N ARG A 134 -11.53 -18.51 4.62
CA ARG A 134 -12.15 -17.30 4.09
C ARG A 134 -11.15 -16.51 3.26
N ILE A 135 -11.63 -15.96 2.15
CA ILE A 135 -10.77 -15.25 1.22
C ILE A 135 -10.12 -14.04 1.89
N GLU A 136 -10.81 -13.39 2.83
CA GLU A 136 -10.28 -12.25 3.58
C GLU A 136 -9.02 -12.62 4.37
N SER A 137 -9.08 -13.71 5.13
CA SER A 137 -7.96 -14.24 5.93
C SER A 137 -6.77 -14.58 5.03
N ARG A 138 -7.03 -15.22 3.89
CA ARG A 138 -5.99 -15.65 2.95
C ARG A 138 -5.35 -14.47 2.21
N LEU A 139 -6.16 -13.48 1.82
CA LEU A 139 -5.66 -12.22 1.23
C LEU A 139 -4.79 -11.45 2.23
N ALA A 140 -5.17 -11.41 3.50
CA ALA A 140 -4.37 -10.80 4.56
C ALA A 140 -3.04 -11.52 4.76
N GLY A 141 -3.03 -12.85 4.80
CA GLY A 141 -1.80 -13.64 4.89
C GLY A 141 -0.83 -13.39 3.72
N VAL A 142 -1.34 -13.30 2.49
CA VAL A 142 -0.51 -12.98 1.32
C VAL A 142 0.03 -11.55 1.42
N PHE A 143 -0.83 -10.58 1.72
CA PHE A 143 -0.43 -9.18 1.75
C PHE A 143 0.49 -8.85 2.94
N ASP A 144 0.45 -9.63 4.01
CA ASP A 144 1.42 -9.52 5.11
C ASP A 144 2.86 -9.66 4.59
N ASN A 145 3.11 -10.62 3.70
CA ASN A 145 4.43 -10.82 3.09
C ASN A 145 4.88 -9.62 2.25
N TYR A 146 3.94 -8.84 1.70
CA TYR A 146 4.29 -7.63 0.96
C TYR A 146 4.94 -6.56 1.86
N PHE A 147 4.60 -6.55 3.15
CA PHE A 147 5.22 -5.61 4.11
C PHE A 147 6.72 -5.85 4.31
N MET A 148 7.25 -7.03 3.97
CA MET A 148 8.70 -7.29 4.02
C MET A 148 9.48 -6.45 3.01
N PHE A 149 8.88 -6.07 1.89
CA PHE A 149 9.54 -5.29 0.84
C PHE A 149 9.61 -3.79 1.13
N LEU A 150 9.20 -3.37 2.32
CA LEU A 150 9.09 -1.98 2.74
C LEU A 150 10.40 -1.38 3.25
N THR A 151 11.40 -2.21 3.56
CA THR A 151 12.69 -1.76 4.10
C THR A 151 13.82 -2.33 3.24
N PRO A 152 14.85 -1.54 2.87
CA PRO A 152 16.10 -2.13 2.41
C PRO A 152 16.60 -3.10 3.50
N PRO A 153 17.32 -4.18 3.15
CA PRO A 153 17.81 -5.13 4.13
C PRO A 153 18.52 -4.36 5.25
N LEU A 154 18.13 -4.59 6.50
CA LEU A 154 18.93 -4.15 7.63
C LEU A 154 20.36 -4.64 7.36
N PRO A 155 21.39 -3.77 7.42
CA PRO A 155 22.75 -4.26 7.32
C PRO A 155 22.90 -5.35 8.39
N PRO A 156 23.54 -6.49 8.06
CA PRO A 156 23.71 -7.57 9.02
C PRO A 156 24.29 -6.94 10.27
N GLN A 157 23.53 -6.96 11.36
CA GLN A 157 24.05 -6.55 12.65
C GLN A 157 25.24 -7.46 12.87
N SER A 158 26.41 -6.85 12.83
CA SER A 158 27.68 -7.46 13.14
C SER A 158 27.50 -8.35 14.35
N LEU A 159 27.57 -9.66 14.13
CA LEU A 159 27.97 -10.64 15.13
C LEU A 159 29.39 -10.24 15.56
N GLN A 160 29.45 -9.26 16.45
CA GLN A 160 30.62 -8.99 17.26
C GLN A 160 30.20 -9.33 18.68
N GLY A 161 30.37 -10.61 19.01
CA GLY A 161 29.99 -11.18 20.30
C GLY A 161 30.35 -12.65 20.39
N ASN A 162 31.61 -12.89 20.78
CA ASN A 162 32.20 -14.12 21.32
C ASN A 162 32.63 -15.27 20.40
N GLU A 163 33.96 -15.41 20.40
CA GLU A 163 34.78 -16.57 20.12
C GLU A 163 34.23 -17.85 20.76
N ASN A 164 34.09 -18.92 19.95
CA ASN A 164 34.66 -20.26 20.16
C ASN A 164 33.84 -21.37 19.45
N ASN A 165 34.51 -22.06 18.53
CA ASN A 165 34.29 -23.44 18.06
C ASN A 165 33.03 -23.81 17.27
N GLY A 166 33.26 -24.40 16.09
CA GLY A 166 32.40 -25.45 15.52
C GLY A 166 31.63 -25.03 14.27
N GLU A 167 32.00 -25.64 13.13
CA GLU A 167 31.26 -25.61 11.89
C GLU A 167 29.77 -25.95 12.07
N LEU A 168 28.88 -25.11 11.54
CA LEU A 168 27.85 -25.53 10.60
C LEU A 168 27.44 -24.31 9.76
N ARG A 169 28.03 -24.22 8.57
CA ARG A 169 27.59 -23.28 7.54
C ARG A 169 26.18 -23.67 7.11
N SER A 170 25.15 -23.01 7.64
CA SER A 170 23.92 -22.82 6.87
C SER A 170 24.06 -21.51 6.14
N HIS A 171 24.66 -21.59 4.95
CA HIS A 171 24.51 -20.55 3.94
C HIS A 171 23.03 -20.52 3.57
N SER A 172 22.23 -19.74 4.29
CA SER A 172 20.98 -19.24 3.74
C SER A 172 21.40 -18.24 2.70
N ASP A 173 21.58 -18.72 1.47
CA ASP A 173 21.77 -17.86 0.31
C ASP A 173 20.70 -16.76 0.36
N PRO A 174 21.06 -15.48 0.16
CA PRO A 174 20.05 -14.44 -0.02
C PRO A 174 19.17 -14.89 -1.20
N PRO A 175 17.84 -14.79 -1.11
CA PRO A 175 16.97 -15.28 -2.17
C PRO A 175 17.36 -14.57 -3.47
N THR A 176 18.00 -15.34 -4.34
CA THR A 176 18.49 -14.89 -5.63
C THR A 176 17.38 -15.16 -6.63
N ILE A 177 16.34 -14.33 -6.63
CA ILE A 177 15.67 -13.92 -7.87
C ILE A 177 15.30 -12.45 -7.68
N SER A 178 15.68 -11.63 -8.66
CA SER A 178 15.17 -10.29 -8.92
C SER A 178 13.67 -10.36 -9.28
N ASP A 179 12.85 -10.94 -8.40
CA ASP A 179 11.41 -11.02 -8.59
C ASP A 179 10.81 -9.74 -8.04
N ASP A 180 10.19 -9.01 -8.95
CA ASP A 180 9.48 -7.79 -8.65
C ASP A 180 8.41 -8.07 -7.57
N PRO A 181 8.48 -7.42 -6.39
CA PRO A 181 7.66 -7.77 -5.24
C PRO A 181 6.16 -7.57 -5.50
N GLU A 182 5.81 -6.63 -6.37
CA GLU A 182 4.41 -6.42 -6.75
C GLU A 182 3.89 -7.55 -7.64
N ASP A 183 4.72 -8.06 -8.55
CA ASP A 183 4.33 -9.17 -9.41
C ASP A 183 4.24 -10.48 -8.62
N LYS A 184 5.15 -10.69 -7.67
CA LYS A 184 5.09 -11.82 -6.74
C LYS A 184 3.81 -11.78 -5.90
N THR A 185 3.51 -10.64 -5.28
CA THR A 185 2.31 -10.48 -4.45
C THR A 185 1.04 -10.65 -5.27
N LEU A 186 1.00 -10.13 -6.51
CA LEU A 186 -0.13 -10.34 -7.43
C LEU A 186 -0.34 -11.81 -7.76
N ASN A 187 0.74 -12.56 -8.04
CA ASN A 187 0.67 -13.99 -8.31
C ASN A 187 0.23 -14.79 -7.09
N ASP A 188 0.69 -14.43 -5.90
CA ASP A 188 0.24 -15.08 -4.66
C ASP A 188 -1.24 -14.80 -4.39
N ILE A 189 -1.72 -13.57 -4.64
CA ILE A 189 -3.15 -13.21 -4.59
C ILE A 189 -3.95 -14.05 -5.59
N LYS A 190 -3.47 -14.18 -6.83
CA LYS A 190 -4.09 -15.05 -7.83
C LYS A 190 -4.21 -16.48 -7.31
N ASN A 191 -3.12 -17.06 -6.81
CA ASN A 191 -3.10 -18.44 -6.33
C ASN A 191 -4.14 -18.65 -5.24
N VAL A 192 -4.22 -17.76 -4.24
CA VAL A 192 -5.22 -17.92 -3.18
C VAL A 192 -6.65 -17.78 -3.69
N CYS A 193 -6.90 -16.88 -4.65
CA CYS A 193 -8.23 -16.72 -5.24
C CYS A 193 -8.66 -17.92 -6.09
N TYR A 194 -7.74 -18.71 -6.65
CA TYR A 194 -8.04 -19.86 -7.53
C TYR A 194 -7.79 -21.25 -6.93
N GLU A 195 -7.17 -21.35 -5.74
CA GLU A 195 -6.64 -22.62 -5.17
C GLU A 195 -7.64 -23.79 -5.17
N PHE A 196 -8.93 -23.54 -4.96
CA PHE A 196 -9.97 -24.57 -4.85
C PHE A 196 -10.49 -25.13 -6.19
N ARG A 197 -9.89 -24.76 -7.33
CA ARG A 197 -10.22 -25.35 -8.65
C ARG A 197 -9.18 -26.31 -9.21
N SER A 198 -8.00 -26.44 -8.60
CA SER A 198 -6.92 -27.31 -9.12
C SER A 198 -7.07 -28.79 -8.74
N SER A 199 -8.23 -29.20 -8.23
CA SER A 199 -8.50 -30.58 -7.78
C SER A 199 -9.64 -31.23 -8.56
N HIS A 200 -9.49 -31.36 -9.88
CA HIS A 200 -10.31 -32.24 -10.72
C HIS A 200 -9.43 -33.05 -11.67
#